data_AF-A0A401NN89-F1
#
_entry.id   AF-A0A401NN89-F1
#
_cell.length_a   1.000
_cell.length_b   1.000
_cell.length_c   1.000
_cell.angle_alpha   90.00
_cell.angle_beta   90.00
_cell.angle_gamma   90.00
#
_symmetry.space_group_name_H-M   'P 1'
#
loop_
_entity.id
_entity.type
_entity.pdbx_description
1 polymer ?
#
loop_
_entity_poly.entity_id
_entity_poly.type
_entity_poly.pdbx_seq_one_letter_code
_entity_poly.pdbx_strand_id
1 'polypeptide(L)' 'MTGKEVWTRARDRLRSFPRLVAACAEEASAYGRCVVANTQGSKDLRKDTCAKEFQALKSCFTLNAKKAR' A
#
# COMPACT_ATOMS: atom_id res chain seq x y z
N MET A 1 28.13 0.43 4.27
CA MET A 1 26.85 0.63 4.98
C MET A 1 26.76 -0.41 6.08
N THR A 2 26.62 0.01 7.33
CA THR A 2 26.47 -0.89 8.48
C THR A 2 25.02 -1.36 8.61
N GLY A 3 24.79 -2.50 9.26
CA GLY A 3 23.43 -3.01 9.50
C GLY A 3 22.52 -2.02 10.25
N LYS A 4 23.09 -1.16 11.11
CA LYS A 4 22.36 -0.08 11.80
C LYS A 4 21.78 0.96 10.83
N GLU A 5 22.54 1.36 9.80
CA GLU A 5 22.08 2.35 8.81
C GLU A 5 20.93 1.82 7.96
N VAL A 6 20.96 0.53 7.62
CA VAL A 6 19.88 -0.15 6.88
C VAL A 6 18.60 -0.16 7.71
N TRP A 7 18.70 -0.53 8.99
CA TRP A 7 17.56 -0.57 9.90
C TRP A 7 16.91 0.80 10.14
N THR A 8 17.72 1.85 10.28
CA THR A 8 17.21 3.22 10.45
C THR A 8 16.42 3.66 9.21
N ARG A 9 16.98 3.48 8.00
CA ARG A 9 16.31 3.85 6.74
C ARG A 9 15.01 3.07 6.52
N ALA A 10 14.99 1.78 6.83
CA ALA A 10 13.78 0.96 6.74
C ALA A 10 12.69 1.47 7.69
N ARG A 11 13.06 1.83 8.93
CA ARG A 11 12.13 2.36 9.93
C ARG A 11 11.53 3.70 9.50
N ASP A 12 12.36 4.60 8.97
CA ASP A 12 11.88 5.91 8.50
C ASP A 12 10.91 5.77 7.33
N ARG A 13 11.15 4.80 6.43
CA ARG A 13 10.24 4.48 5.33
C ARG A 13 8.90 3.93 5.82
N LEU A 14 8.91 3.09 6.85
CA LEU A 14 7.66 2.59 7.45
C LEU A 14 6.89 3.71 8.15
N ARG A 15 7.58 4.67 8.78
CA ARG A 15 6.96 5.83 9.44
C ARG A 15 6.28 6.79 8.46
N SER A 16 6.73 6.87 7.20
CA SER A 16 6.07 7.70 6.19
C SER A 16 4.83 7.04 5.57
N PHE A 17 4.64 5.74 5.79
CA PHE A 17 3.57 4.97 5.17
C PHE A 17 2.15 5.47 5.54
N PRO A 18 1.82 5.80 6.80
CA PRO A 18 0.49 6.34 7.13
C PRO A 18 0.17 7.64 6.37
N ARG A 19 1.17 8.50 6.13
CA ARG A 19 1.02 9.73 5.35
C ARG A 19 0.73 9.41 3.88
N LEU A 20 1.42 8.41 3.31
CA LEU A 20 1.19 7.96 1.93
C LEU A 20 -0.19 7.32 1.75
N VAL A 21 -0.64 6.53 2.73
CA VAL A 21 -1.99 5.96 2.74
C VAL A 21 -3.04 7.08 2.78
N ALA A 22 -2.85 8.09 3.63
CA ALA A 22 -3.76 9.24 3.71
C ALA A 22 -3.82 10.03 2.39
N ALA A 23 -2.69 10.19 1.70
CA ALA A 23 -2.63 10.87 0.39
C ALA A 23 -3.29 10.09 -0.75
N CYS A 24 -3.55 8.79 -0.57
CA CYS A 24 -4.14 7.88 -1.56
C CYS A 24 -5.36 7.16 -0.97
N ALA A 25 -6.12 7.86 -0.11
CA ALA A 25 -7.20 7.28 0.67
C ALA A 25 -8.33 6.71 -0.20
N GLU A 26 -8.63 7.36 -1.32
CA GLU A 26 -9.67 6.94 -2.26
C GLU A 26 -9.32 5.60 -2.92
N GLU A 27 -8.11 5.48 -3.48
CA GLU A 27 -7.62 4.24 -4.09
C GLU A 27 -7.47 3.13 -3.04
N ALA A 28 -7.03 3.48 -1.83
CA ALA A 28 -6.88 2.53 -0.73
C ALA A 28 -8.24 1.97 -0.30
N SER A 29 -9.26 2.84 -0.22
CA SER A 29 -10.64 2.46 0.11
C SER A 29 -11.26 1.59 -0.98
N ALA A 30 -11.04 1.91 -2.26
CA ALA A 30 -11.49 1.10 -3.39
C ALA A 30 -10.89 -0.31 -3.36
N TYR A 31 -9.57 -0.42 -3.15
CA TYR A 31 -8.89 -1.71 -3.02
C TYR A 31 -9.39 -2.51 -1.81
N GLY A 32 -9.52 -1.86 -0.65
CA GLY A 32 -10.04 -2.49 0.57
C GLY A 32 -11.45 -3.05 0.39
N ARG A 33 -12.35 -2.30 -0.27
CA ARG A 33 -13.71 -2.79 -0.61
C ARG A 33 -13.68 -4.03 -1.48
N CYS A 34 -12.84 -4.07 -2.51
CA CYS A 34 -12.70 -5.24 -3.36
C CYS A 34 -12.20 -6.47 -2.57
N VAL A 35 -11.17 -6.29 -1.72
CA VAL A 35 -10.64 -7.38 -0.89
C VAL A 35 -11.69 -7.92 0.07
N VAL A 36 -12.38 -7.03 0.79
CA VAL A 36 -13.45 -7.44 1.72
C VAL A 36 -14.56 -8.19 0.99
N ALA A 37 -15.03 -7.69 -0.15
CA ALA A 37 -16.06 -8.36 -0.94
C ALA A 37 -15.66 -9.78 -1.39
N ASN A 38 -14.37 -10.01 -1.66
CA ASN A 38 -13.86 -11.30 -2.13
C ASN A 38 -13.36 -12.23 -1.02
N THR A 39 -13.30 -11.75 0.22
CA THR A 39 -12.90 -12.55 1.41
C THR A 39 -14.05 -12.76 2.39
N GLN A 40 -15.22 -12.16 2.14
CA GLN A 40 -16.45 -12.44 2.90
C GLN A 40 -16.76 -13.95 2.87
N GLY A 41 -16.93 -14.53 4.06
CA GLY A 41 -17.28 -15.94 4.23
C GLY A 41 -16.10 -16.92 4.16
N SER A 42 -14.90 -16.51 4.59
CA SER A 42 -13.70 -17.37 4.71
C SER A 42 -13.17 -17.94 3.40
N LYS A 43 -13.42 -17.25 2.28
CA LYS A 43 -12.85 -17.60 0.98
C LYS A 43 -11.45 -17.01 0.85
N ASP A 44 -10.51 -17.82 0.41
CA ASP A 44 -9.18 -17.35 0.06
C ASP A 44 -9.25 -16.37 -1.12
N LEU A 45 -8.61 -15.21 -0.94
CA LEU A 45 -8.46 -14.25 -2.02
C LEU A 45 -7.52 -14.83 -3.07
N ARG A 46 -8.03 -15.05 -4.29
CA ARG A 46 -7.19 -15.44 -5.41
C ARG A 46 -6.33 -14.27 -5.87
N LYS A 47 -5.14 -14.60 -6.36
CA LYS A 47 -4.23 -13.62 -6.94
C LYS A 47 -4.94 -12.87 -8.09
N ASP A 48 -4.67 -11.58 -8.17
CA ASP A 48 -5.14 -10.69 -9.23
C ASP A 48 -6.65 -10.40 -9.28
N THR A 49 -7.44 -10.93 -8.33
CA THR A 49 -8.89 -10.62 -8.23
C THR A 49 -9.18 -9.13 -8.08
N CYS A 50 -8.34 -8.39 -7.34
CA CYS A 50 -8.43 -6.93 -7.16
C CYS A 50 -7.26 -6.21 -7.83
N ALA A 51 -6.73 -6.75 -8.94
CA ALA A 51 -5.53 -6.23 -9.58
C ALA A 51 -5.70 -4.78 -10.05
N LYS A 52 -6.87 -4.41 -10.56
CA LYS A 52 -7.14 -3.07 -11.09
C LYS A 52 -7.01 -2.00 -9.99
N GLU A 53 -7.69 -2.23 -8.87
CA GLU A 53 -7.68 -1.36 -7.70
C GLU A 53 -6.28 -1.32 -7.07
N PHE A 54 -5.60 -2.47 -7.03
CA PHE A 54 -4.22 -2.55 -6.55
C PHE A 54 -3.26 -1.73 -7.41
N GLN A 55 -3.36 -1.79 -8.75
CA GLN A 55 -2.49 -0.99 -9.63
C GLN A 55 -2.75 0.50 -9.48
N ALA A 56 -4.01 0.93 -9.32
CA ALA A 56 -4.33 2.32 -9.04
C ALA A 56 -3.69 2.80 -7.73
N LEU A 57 -3.87 2.03 -6.65
CA LEU A 57 -3.27 2.33 -5.34
C LEU A 57 -1.73 2.37 -5.40
N LYS A 58 -1.12 1.37 -6.04
CA LYS A 58 0.34 1.29 -6.22
C LYS A 58 0.88 2.49 -7.01
N SER A 59 0.15 2.93 -8.03
CA SER A 59 0.53 4.10 -8.84
C SER A 59 0.49 5.37 -7.99
N CYS A 60 -0.57 5.57 -7.22
CA CYS A 60 -0.67 6.69 -6.28
C CYS A 60 0.46 6.68 -5.24
N PHE A 61 0.77 5.53 -4.64
CA PHE A 61 1.89 5.40 -3.71
C PHE A 61 3.22 5.72 -4.35
N THR A 62 3.48 5.23 -5.57
CA THR A 62 4.74 5.47 -6.27
C THR A 62 4.94 6.95 -6.61
N LEU A 63 3.87 7.64 -7.00
CA LEU A 63 3.90 9.08 -7.27
C LEU A 63 4.15 9.90 -6.00
N ASN A 64 3.47 9.58 -4.90
CA ASN A 64 3.60 10.32 -3.65
C ASN A 64 4.88 9.97 -2.87
N ALA A 65 5.38 8.73 -2.97
CA ALA A 65 6.65 8.33 -2.36
C ALA A 65 7.85 9.02 -3.02
N LYS A 66 7.77 9.32 -4.33
CA LYS A 66 8.78 10.14 -5.02
C LYS A 66 8.79 11.60 -4.53
N LYS A 67 7.63 12.15 -4.16
CA LYS A 67 7.51 13.51 -3.61
C LYS A 67 7.97 13.62 -2.15
N ALA A 68 7.95 12.51 -1.41
CA ALA A 68 8.31 12.46 0.01
C ALA A 68 9.80 12.10 0.27
N ARG A 69 10.58 11.89 -0.80
CA ARG A 69 12.01 11.57 -0.76
C ARG A 69 12.83 12.82 -1.03
#